data_AF-A0A9D9P193-F1
#
_entry.id   AF-A0A9D9P193-F1
#
_cell.length_a   1.000
_cell.length_b   1.000
_cell.length_c   1.000
_cell.angle_alpha   90.00
_cell.angle_beta   90.00
_cell.angle_gamma   90.00
#
_symmetry.space_group_name_H-M   'P 1'
#
loop_
_entity.id
_entity.type
_entity.pdbx_description
1 polymer ?
#
loop_
_entity_poly.entity_id
_entity_poly.type
_entity_poly.pdbx_seq_one_letter_code
_entity_poly.pdbx_strand_id
1 'polypeptide(L)'
;QQVHPLNWPSNERRGWTNFGASVAQLAQRLGERSAGLEARFLRLLAAEREELPLQLYRMLTLFKPHQVPVSWVDLLRDLYQWDHPERFVQQRWARAFVEQRERREEGSPSERSDEASE
;
A
#
# COMPACT_ATOMS: atom_id res chain seq x y z
N GLN A 1 -0.81 25.79 -9.55
CA GLN A 1 -0.59 25.53 -8.12
C GLN A 1 0.16 24.21 -8.00
N GLN A 2 1.45 24.27 -7.64
CA GLN A 2 2.27 23.08 -7.42
C GLN A 2 1.83 22.43 -6.11
N VAL A 3 1.24 21.24 -6.21
CA VAL A 3 0.97 20.39 -5.06
C VAL A 3 2.31 19.93 -4.50
N HIS A 4 2.66 20.42 -3.32
CA HIS A 4 3.89 20.03 -2.62
C HIS A 4 3.87 18.50 -2.40
N PRO A 5 4.99 17.76 -2.54
CA PRO A 5 5.04 16.30 -2.36
C PRO A 5 4.75 15.82 -0.93
N LEU A 6 4.41 16.74 -0.02
CA LEU A 6 3.92 16.51 1.33
C LEU A 6 2.44 16.86 1.50
N ASN A 7 1.70 17.06 0.39
CA ASN A 7 0.31 17.48 0.44
C ASN A 7 -0.47 16.53 1.35
N TRP A 8 -1.08 17.13 2.37
CA TRP A 8 -1.97 16.48 3.30
C TRP A 8 -3.40 16.70 2.78
N PRO A 9 -3.93 15.86 1.88
CA PRO A 9 -5.36 15.81 1.70
C PRO A 9 -5.90 15.19 3.00
N SER A 10 -6.51 16.02 3.84
CA SER A 10 -7.41 15.56 4.90
C SER A 10 -8.40 14.61 4.23
N ASN A 11 -8.22 13.31 4.46
CA ASN A 11 -8.91 12.31 3.68
C ASN A 11 -10.41 12.28 4.04
N GLU A 12 -11.23 13.04 3.31
CA GLU A 12 -12.68 12.92 3.29
C GLU A 12 -13.17 11.70 2.47
N ARG A 13 -12.27 10.95 1.82
CA ARG A 13 -12.58 9.67 1.18
C ARG A 13 -12.43 8.54 2.19
N ARG A 14 -13.51 8.23 2.91
CA ARG A 14 -13.69 7.07 3.81
C ARG A 14 -13.60 5.71 3.07
N GLY A 15 -12.56 5.50 2.28
CA GLY A 15 -12.30 4.32 1.49
C GLY A 15 -10.82 3.94 1.57
N TRP A 16 -10.46 3.14 2.58
CA TRP A 16 -9.38 2.16 2.51
C TRP A 16 -7.97 2.72 2.25
N THR A 17 -7.65 3.91 2.78
CA THR A 17 -6.34 4.57 2.61
C THR A 17 -5.36 4.23 3.74
N ASN A 18 -5.18 2.94 4.06
CA ASN A 18 -4.14 2.54 5.02
C ASN A 18 -2.81 2.23 4.30
N PHE A 19 -1.75 2.02 5.07
CA PHE A 19 -0.42 1.78 4.49
C PHE A 19 -0.37 0.54 3.59
N GLY A 20 -1.11 -0.53 3.92
CA GLY A 20 -1.22 -1.72 3.08
C GLY A 20 -1.80 -1.44 1.70
N ALA A 21 -2.84 -0.61 1.62
CA ALA A 21 -3.39 -0.16 0.34
C ALA A 21 -2.39 0.69 -0.47
N SER A 22 -1.63 1.56 0.21
CA SER A 22 -0.56 2.33 -0.43
C SER A 22 0.57 1.42 -0.95
N VAL A 23 0.92 0.34 -0.24
CA VAL A 23 1.88 -0.67 -0.73
C VAL A 23 1.35 -1.42 -1.95
N ALA A 24 0.07 -1.77 -1.99
CA ALA A 24 -0.54 -2.39 -3.18
C ALA A 24 -0.49 -1.45 -4.39
N GLN A 25 -0.77 -0.16 -4.18
CA GLN A 25 -0.64 0.84 -5.23
C GLN A 25 0.81 1.00 -5.71
N LEU A 26 1.79 0.93 -4.80
CA LEU A 26 3.20 0.91 -5.18
C LEU A 26 3.56 -0.32 -6.02
N ALA A 27 3.08 -1.51 -5.63
CA ALA A 27 3.27 -2.73 -6.40
C ALA A 27 2.77 -2.56 -7.84
N GLN A 28 1.59 -1.96 -8.00
CA GLN A 28 1.01 -1.66 -9.33
C GLN A 28 1.89 -0.70 -10.14
N ARG A 29 2.43 0.36 -9.53
CA ARG A 29 3.31 1.29 -10.24
C ARG A 29 4.65 0.68 -10.64
N LEU A 30 5.12 -0.30 -9.89
CA LEU A 30 6.36 -1.01 -10.16
C LEU A 30 6.20 -2.08 -11.25
N GLY A 31 5.02 -2.70 -11.39
CA GLY A 31 4.79 -3.80 -12.33
C GLY A 31 5.78 -4.93 -12.07
N GLU A 32 6.44 -5.43 -13.11
CA GLU A 32 7.47 -6.49 -12.98
C GLU A 32 8.63 -6.12 -12.03
N ARG A 33 8.89 -4.82 -11.83
CA ARG A 33 9.91 -4.34 -10.88
C ARG A 33 9.47 -4.45 -9.42
N SER A 34 8.25 -4.92 -9.14
CA SER A 34 7.78 -5.18 -7.78
C SER A 34 8.39 -6.43 -7.17
N ALA A 35 9.31 -7.11 -7.86
CA ALA A 35 10.03 -8.26 -7.34
C ALA A 35 10.59 -7.99 -5.92
N GLY A 36 10.18 -8.84 -4.98
CA GLY A 36 10.59 -8.74 -3.57
C GLY A 36 9.90 -7.63 -2.75
N LEU A 37 8.99 -6.82 -3.32
CA LEU A 37 8.20 -5.85 -2.56
C LEU A 37 7.31 -6.57 -1.53
N GLU A 38 6.64 -7.64 -1.96
CA GLU A 38 5.78 -8.44 -1.08
C GLU A 38 6.59 -9.06 0.07
N ALA A 39 7.76 -9.62 -0.20
CA ALA A 39 8.65 -10.14 0.84
C ALA A 39 9.09 -9.04 1.84
N ARG A 40 9.42 -7.84 1.37
CA ARG A 40 9.72 -6.69 2.24
C ARG A 40 8.51 -6.27 3.07
N PHE A 41 7.31 -6.32 2.48
CA PHE A 41 6.07 -6.00 3.18
C PHE A 41 5.73 -7.02 4.26
N LEU A 42 5.84 -8.31 3.95
CA LEU A 42 5.68 -9.38 4.93
C LEU A 42 6.69 -9.26 6.08
N ARG A 43 7.95 -8.91 5.77
CA ARG A 43 8.96 -8.63 6.79
C ARG A 43 8.58 -7.43 7.67
N LEU A 44 8.02 -6.37 7.09
CA LEU A 44 7.50 -5.24 7.85
C LEU A 44 6.36 -5.65 8.77
N LEU A 45 5.40 -6.45 8.29
CA LEU A 45 4.27 -6.93 9.09
C LEU A 45 4.72 -7.86 10.24
N ALA A 46 5.82 -8.59 10.04
CA ALA A 46 6.41 -9.46 11.05
C ALA A 46 7.27 -8.71 12.08
N ALA A 47 7.61 -7.44 11.83
CA ALA A 47 8.55 -6.68 12.65
C ALA A 47 8.01 -6.39 14.05
N GLU A 48 8.89 -6.52 15.04
CA GLU A 48 8.68 -6.05 16.41
C GLU A 48 8.90 -4.52 16.51
N ARG A 49 8.52 -3.92 17.64
CA ARG A 49 8.60 -2.46 17.86
C ARG A 49 9.98 -1.88 17.57
N GLU A 50 11.03 -2.60 17.98
CA GLU A 50 12.42 -2.17 17.88
C GLU A 50 12.90 -2.17 16.43
N GLU A 51 12.40 -3.11 15.62
CA GLU A 51 12.76 -3.25 14.21
C GLU A 51 11.91 -2.38 13.28
N LEU A 52 10.70 -2.02 13.73
CA LEU A 52 9.69 -1.31 12.96
C LEU A 52 10.22 -0.03 12.29
N PRO A 53 10.95 0.89 12.96
CA PRO A 53 11.42 2.11 12.32
C PRO A 53 12.32 1.84 11.12
N LEU A 54 13.21 0.84 11.24
CA LEU A 54 14.16 0.49 10.17
C LEU A 54 13.43 -0.17 8.99
N GLN A 55 12.53 -1.13 9.26
CA GLN A 55 11.77 -1.79 8.20
C GLN A 55 10.83 -0.81 7.48
N LEU A 56 10.16 0.07 8.23
CA LEU A 56 9.28 1.09 7.67
C LEU A 56 10.05 2.08 6.80
N TYR A 57 11.21 2.56 7.26
CA TYR A 57 12.06 3.45 6.48
C TYR A 57 12.46 2.80 5.15
N ARG A 58 12.93 1.55 5.18
CA ARG A 58 13.30 0.78 3.97
C ARG A 58 12.13 0.62 3.00
N MET A 59 10.90 0.54 3.52
CA MET A 59 9.72 0.50 2.67
C MET A 59 9.43 1.89 2.08
N LEU A 60 9.43 2.94 2.89
CA LEU A 60 9.14 4.32 2.48
C LEU A 60 10.14 4.90 1.47
N THR A 61 11.41 4.45 1.46
CA THR A 61 12.36 4.88 0.43
C THR A 61 11.92 4.46 -0.97
N LEU A 62 11.19 3.34 -1.10
CA LEU A 62 10.61 2.91 -2.37
C LEU A 62 9.44 3.80 -2.80
N PHE A 63 8.76 4.49 -1.89
CA PHE A 63 7.62 5.36 -2.24
C PHE A 63 8.06 6.65 -2.92
N LYS A 64 9.23 7.18 -2.56
CA LYS A 64 9.73 8.50 -3.01
C LYS A 64 9.71 8.68 -4.54
N PRO A 65 10.29 7.79 -5.35
CA PRO A 65 10.29 7.96 -6.81
C PRO A 65 8.91 7.76 -7.46
N HIS A 66 7.99 7.07 -6.78
CA HIS A 66 6.73 6.63 -7.37
C HIS A 66 5.53 7.49 -7.01
N GLN A 67 5.66 8.57 -6.24
CA GLN A 67 4.57 9.51 -5.91
C GLN A 67 3.27 8.81 -5.47
N VAL A 68 3.41 7.75 -4.67
CA VAL A 68 2.28 7.02 -4.10
C VAL A 68 1.85 7.73 -2.80
N PRO A 69 0.57 8.12 -2.65
CA PRO A 69 0.11 8.81 -1.46
C PRO A 69 0.13 7.89 -0.24
N VAL A 70 0.54 8.47 0.90
CA VAL A 70 0.52 7.81 2.22
C VAL A 70 -0.31 8.69 3.15
N SER A 71 -1.33 8.10 3.79
CA SER A 71 -2.06 8.76 4.87
C SER A 71 -1.20 8.75 6.13
N TRP A 72 -0.49 9.86 6.37
CA TRP A 72 0.43 9.97 7.51
C TRP A 72 -0.29 9.96 8.86
N VAL A 73 -1.52 10.49 8.97
CA VAL A 73 -2.29 10.41 10.24
C VAL A 73 -2.65 8.97 10.55
N ASP A 74 -3.12 8.21 9.55
CA ASP A 74 -3.50 6.82 9.77
C ASP A 74 -2.26 5.97 10.01
N LEU A 75 -1.17 6.22 9.30
CA LEU A 75 0.12 5.57 9.56
C LEU A 75 0.59 5.82 10.99
N LEU A 76 0.60 7.06 11.48
CA LEU A 76 1.02 7.36 12.85
C LEU A 76 0.11 6.71 13.90
N ARG A 77 -1.20 6.72 13.68
CA ARG A 77 -2.18 6.02 14.55
C ARG A 77 -1.93 4.52 14.61
N ASP A 78 -1.52 3.95 13.48
CA ASP A 78 -1.24 2.51 13.34
C ASP A 78 0.07 2.13 14.01
N LEU A 79 1.12 2.96 13.87
CA LEU A 79 2.39 2.78 14.56
C LEU A 79 2.25 2.88 16.08
N TYR A 80 1.35 3.73 16.57
CA TYR A 80 1.05 3.80 18.01
C TYR A 80 0.46 2.50 18.55
N GLN A 81 -0.31 1.78 17.73
CA GLN A 81 -1.00 0.55 18.10
C GLN A 81 -0.26 -0.72 17.61
N TRP A 82 0.98 -0.58 17.15
CA TRP A 82 1.70 -1.65 16.47
C TRP A 82 1.85 -2.93 17.32
N ASP A 83 2.19 -2.79 18.61
CA ASP A 83 2.42 -3.94 19.52
C ASP A 83 1.17 -4.39 20.27
N HIS A 84 -0.01 -4.00 19.79
CA HIS A 84 -1.23 -4.53 20.37
C HIS A 84 -1.22 -6.06 20.26
N PRO A 85 -1.55 -6.80 21.34
CA PRO A 85 -1.44 -8.27 21.36
C PRO A 85 -2.28 -8.96 20.27
N GLU A 86 -3.40 -8.35 19.88
CA GLU A 86 -4.25 -8.87 18.80
C GLU A 86 -3.68 -8.68 17.39
N ARG A 87 -2.61 -7.89 17.22
CA ARG A 87 -1.97 -7.60 15.92
C ARG A 87 -2.93 -7.10 14.83
N PHE A 88 -3.96 -6.34 15.22
CA PHE A 88 -5.00 -5.90 14.29
C PHE A 88 -4.46 -4.93 13.23
N VAL A 89 -3.41 -4.16 13.53
CA VAL A 89 -2.80 -3.22 12.58
C VAL A 89 -2.22 -3.99 11.40
N GLN A 90 -1.42 -5.02 11.71
CA GLN A 90 -0.77 -5.88 10.73
C GLN A 90 -1.81 -6.62 9.89
N GLN A 91 -2.84 -7.18 10.52
CA GLN A 91 -3.95 -7.84 9.82
C GLN A 91 -4.69 -6.88 8.88
N ARG A 92 -4.97 -5.66 9.34
CA ARG A 92 -5.68 -4.65 8.54
C ARG A 92 -4.84 -4.17 7.35
N TRP A 93 -3.52 -4.05 7.52
CA TRP A 93 -2.60 -3.73 6.43
C TRP A 93 -2.50 -4.87 5.43
N ALA A 94 -2.36 -6.13 5.89
CA ALA A 94 -2.30 -7.30 5.02
C ALA A 94 -3.58 -7.44 4.19
N ARG A 95 -4.75 -7.33 4.84
CA ARG A 95 -6.05 -7.39 4.20
C ARG A 95 -6.20 -6.32 3.11
N ALA A 96 -5.91 -5.06 3.44
CA ALA A 96 -6.01 -3.98 2.46
C ALA A 96 -5.02 -4.12 1.30
N PHE A 97 -3.85 -4.72 1.53
CA PHE A 97 -2.90 -5.03 0.46
C PHE A 97 -3.47 -6.05 -0.53
N VAL A 98 -4.04 -7.16 -0.02
CA VAL A 98 -4.63 -8.23 -0.84
C VAL A 98 -5.87 -7.71 -1.60
N GLU A 99 -6.83 -7.10 -0.89
CA GLU A 99 -8.07 -6.66 -1.52
C GLU A 99 -7.83 -5.60 -2.63
N GLN A 100 -6.81 -4.75 -2.50
CA GLN A 100 -6.44 -3.77 -3.52
C GLN A 100 -5.73 -4.39 -4.73
N ARG A 101 -5.08 -5.55 -4.57
CA ARG A 101 -4.53 -6.31 -5.69
C ARG A 101 -5.63 -7.02 -6.46
N GLU A 102 -6.53 -7.70 -5.76
CA GLU A 102 -7.65 -8.44 -6.35
C GLU A 102 -8.59 -7.52 -7.14
N ARG A 103 -8.97 -6.37 -6.55
CA ARG A 103 -9.82 -5.36 -7.24
C ARG A 103 -9.23 -4.92 -8.59
N ARG A 104 -7.91 -4.96 -8.76
CA ARG A 104 -7.26 -4.60 -10.02
C ARG A 104 -7.28 -5.72 -11.04
N GLU A 105 -7.16 -6.96 -10.60
CA GLU A 105 -7.27 -8.15 -11.46
C GLU A 105 -8.69 -8.23 -12.06
N GLU A 106 -9.72 -7.95 -11.26
CA GLU A 106 -11.12 -7.89 -11.70
C GLU A 106 -11.44 -6.68 -12.60
N GLY A 107 -10.68 -5.59 -12.47
CA GLY A 107 -10.82 -4.37 -13.26
C GLY A 107 -9.97 -4.34 -14.54
N SER A 108 -9.26 -5.42 -14.85
CA SER A 108 -8.54 -5.56 -16.12
C SER A 108 -9.57 -5.86 -17.22
N PRO A 109 -9.76 -4.99 -18.24
CA PRO A 109 -10.67 -5.27 -19.33
C PRO A 109 -10.16 -6.53 -20.04
N SER A 110 -10.85 -7.65 -19.87
CA SER A 110 -10.70 -8.77 -20.78
C SER A 110 -11.03 -8.27 -22.18
N GLU A 111 -10.13 -8.58 -23.10
CA GLU A 111 -10.20 -8.30 -24.53
C GLU A 111 -11.64 -8.54 -25.05
N ARG A 112 -12.33 -7.45 -25.37
CA ARG A 112 -13.66 -7.48 -25.99
C ARG A 112 -13.55 -6.82 -27.36
N SER A 113 -12.87 -7.52 -28.26
CA SER A 113 -12.64 -7.24 -29.69
C SER A 113 -11.63 -8.30 -30.11
N ASP A 114 -11.93 -9.34 -30.90
CA ASP A 114 -12.60 -9.30 -32.19
C ASP A 114 -13.21 -10.68 -32.53
N GLU A 115 -14.54 -10.77 -32.58
CA GLU A 115 -15.23 -11.82 -33.34
C GLU A 115 -16.54 -11.23 -33.90
N ALA A 116 -16.37 -10.18 -34.70
CA ALA A 116 -17.42 -9.61 -35.52
C ALA A 116 -16.78 -9.01 -36.76
N SER A 117 -16.26 -9.87 -37.64
CA SER A 117 -16.16 -9.70 -39.10
C SER A 117 -15.34 -10.84 -39.68
N GLU A 118 -15.99 -11.91 -40.17
CA GLU A 118 -15.97 -12.37 -41.58
C GLU A 118 -16.64 -13.75 -41.72
#